data_AF-A0AB37HXE5-F1
#
_entry.id   AF-A0AB37HXE5-F1
#
_cell.length_a   1.000
_cell.length_b   1.000
_cell.length_c   1.000
_cell.angle_alpha   90.00
_cell.angle_beta   90.00
_cell.angle_gamma   90.00
#
_symmetry.space_group_name_H-M   'P 1'
#
loop_
_entity.id
_entity.type
_entity.pdbx_description
1 polymer ?
#
loop_
_entity_poly.entity_id
_entity_poly.type
_entity_poly.pdbx_seq_one_letter_code
_entity_poly.pdbx_strand_id
1 'polypeptide(L)'
;MVDREVHGGFVSWSRRGVLLVGVGLLAGCGAVDDLVEDRSQLPVLLEDPMAAENLLGLTLKEGSESGYRRPLGKPEFTEVRRVFSLGDDDRQEVFDRAVAFAKESGWKKEFESGLPLNMVWNGQKNNPRCECGVFISDNDTADLMIRLRVFDEP
;
A
#
# COMPACT_ATOMS: atom_id res chain seq x y z
N MET A 1 -0.92 -34.09 35.78
CA MET A 1 -2.16 -34.39 35.03
C MET A 1 -2.97 -33.11 35.04
N VAL A 2 -3.06 -32.31 33.99
CA VAL A 2 -3.00 -32.59 32.55
C VAL A 2 -2.28 -31.42 31.87
N ASP A 3 -1.26 -31.75 31.09
CA ASP A 3 -0.69 -30.91 30.03
C ASP A 3 -1.74 -30.52 29.01
N ARG A 4 -1.71 -29.27 28.56
CA ARG A 4 -2.37 -28.90 27.30
C ARG A 4 -1.50 -27.91 26.53
N GLU A 5 -0.44 -28.47 25.99
CA GLU A 5 0.24 -28.05 24.77
C GLU A 5 -0.82 -27.87 23.66
N VAL A 6 -0.93 -26.68 23.10
CA VAL A 6 -1.55 -26.48 21.78
C VAL A 6 -0.54 -25.76 20.91
N HIS A 7 0.14 -26.59 20.13
CA HIS A 7 0.85 -26.26 18.92
C HIS A 7 -0.11 -25.68 17.87
N GLY A 8 0.26 -24.55 17.27
CA GLY A 8 -0.56 -23.88 16.25
C GLY A 8 0.21 -22.91 15.36
N GLY A 9 1.13 -23.44 14.56
CA GLY A 9 1.40 -22.96 13.20
C GLY A 9 2.00 -21.55 13.01
N PHE A 10 3.27 -21.35 13.39
CA PHE A 10 4.09 -20.32 12.74
C PHE A 10 4.39 -20.76 11.31
N VAL A 11 3.77 -20.10 10.33
CA VAL A 11 4.08 -20.28 8.91
C VAL A 11 5.49 -19.73 8.67
N SER A 12 6.46 -20.62 8.65
CA SER A 12 7.84 -20.33 8.28
C SER A 12 7.90 -19.96 6.80
N TRP A 13 8.01 -18.67 6.51
CA TRP A 13 8.31 -18.17 5.16
C TRP A 13 9.78 -18.51 4.84
N SER A 14 9.98 -19.70 4.27
CA SER A 14 11.27 -20.17 3.74
C SER A 14 11.68 -19.38 2.49
N ARG A 15 12.55 -18.38 2.66
CA ARG A 15 13.27 -17.72 1.56
C ARG A 15 14.06 -18.75 0.73
N ARG A 16 13.54 -19.13 -0.44
CA ARG A 16 14.30 -19.82 -1.48
C ARG A 16 14.79 -18.80 -2.50
N GLY A 17 16.08 -18.48 -2.39
CA GLY A 17 16.81 -17.71 -3.40
C GLY A 17 16.95 -18.53 -4.68
N VAL A 18 16.63 -17.90 -5.80
CA VAL A 18 16.94 -18.38 -7.14
C VAL A 18 18.05 -17.50 -7.69
N LEU A 19 19.26 -18.06 -7.77
CA LEU A 19 20.36 -17.49 -8.55
C LEU A 19 20.15 -17.90 -10.01
N LEU A 20 19.89 -16.92 -10.89
CA LEU A 20 20.02 -17.09 -12.33
C LEU A 20 21.23 -16.29 -12.81
N VAL A 21 22.29 -17.03 -13.11
CA VAL A 21 23.43 -16.59 -13.91
C VAL A 21 23.08 -16.83 -15.37
N GLY A 22 23.22 -15.82 -16.25
CA GLY A 22 22.96 -15.97 -17.68
C GLY A 22 23.25 -14.74 -18.55
N VAL A 23 24.53 -14.53 -18.84
CA VAL A 23 25.15 -14.03 -20.10
C VAL A 23 24.33 -13.14 -21.06
N GLY A 24 24.71 -11.86 -21.13
CA GLY A 24 25.23 -11.18 -22.35
C GLY A 24 24.29 -10.70 -23.46
N LEU A 25 24.29 -9.39 -23.73
CA LEU A 25 24.57 -8.79 -25.06
C LEU A 25 24.56 -7.25 -25.00
N LEU A 26 25.65 -6.63 -25.47
CA LEU A 26 25.77 -5.21 -25.78
C LEU A 26 25.10 -4.92 -27.13
N ALA A 27 24.14 -3.99 -27.19
CA ALA A 27 23.87 -3.09 -28.32
C ALA A 27 22.64 -2.21 -28.04
N GLY A 28 22.79 -0.88 -28.13
CA GLY A 28 21.64 0.02 -28.17
C GLY A 28 21.96 1.46 -27.76
N CYS A 29 22.59 2.23 -28.65
CA CYS A 29 22.68 3.69 -28.51
C CYS A 29 21.29 4.34 -28.55
N GLY A 30 21.03 5.28 -27.64
CA GLY A 30 19.87 6.17 -27.69
C GLY A 30 18.79 5.86 -26.64
N ALA A 31 19.20 5.80 -25.38
CA ALA A 31 18.34 5.75 -24.21
C ALA A 31 17.40 6.97 -24.13
N VAL A 32 16.18 6.82 -24.63
CA VAL A 32 15.01 7.51 -24.08
C VAL A 32 14.61 6.76 -22.81
N ASP A 33 15.49 6.74 -21.81
CA ASP A 33 15.28 6.01 -20.54
C ASP A 33 14.35 6.76 -19.56
N ASP A 34 13.93 8.00 -19.86
CA ASP A 34 13.08 8.82 -18.98
C ASP A 34 11.55 8.56 -19.14
N LEU A 35 11.13 7.50 -19.84
CA LEU A 35 9.71 7.23 -20.13
C LEU A 35 9.19 5.84 -19.74
N VAL A 36 10.06 4.93 -19.28
CA VAL A 36 9.66 3.58 -18.90
C VAL A 36 9.34 3.55 -17.40
N GLU A 37 8.18 2.99 -17.07
CA GLU A 37 7.71 2.82 -15.69
C GLU A 37 8.52 1.75 -14.96
N ASP A 38 9.16 2.13 -13.85
CA ASP A 38 9.86 1.21 -12.95
C ASP A 38 8.91 0.64 -11.90
N ARG A 39 8.59 -0.65 -12.04
CA ARG A 39 7.68 -1.39 -11.15
C ARG A 39 8.40 -2.17 -10.05
N SER A 40 9.72 -2.04 -9.89
CA SER A 40 10.53 -2.81 -8.95
C SER A 40 10.08 -2.66 -7.48
N GLN A 41 9.51 -1.51 -7.13
CA GLN A 41 9.05 -1.20 -5.77
C GLN A 41 7.56 -1.53 -5.54
N LEU A 42 6.76 -1.84 -6.56
CA LEU A 42 5.34 -2.20 -6.39
C LEU A 42 5.12 -3.35 -5.40
N PRO A 43 5.94 -4.43 -5.41
CA PRO A 43 5.80 -5.52 -4.44
C PRO A 43 5.82 -5.06 -2.99
N VAL A 44 6.60 -4.02 -2.66
CA VAL A 44 6.67 -3.48 -1.29
C VAL A 44 5.33 -2.96 -0.81
N LEU A 45 4.54 -2.36 -1.71
CA LEU A 45 3.21 -1.87 -1.39
C LEU A 45 2.17 -2.99 -1.44
N LEU A 46 2.26 -3.90 -2.43
CA LEU A 46 1.28 -4.97 -2.62
C LEU A 46 1.34 -6.06 -1.54
N GLU A 47 2.49 -6.23 -0.89
CA GLU A 47 2.62 -7.10 0.29
C GLU A 47 1.98 -6.49 1.54
N ASP A 48 1.64 -5.19 1.55
CA ASP A 48 0.97 -4.55 2.67
C ASP A 48 -0.52 -4.93 2.72
N PRO A 49 -1.09 -5.30 3.88
CA PRO A 49 -2.51 -5.61 4.01
C PRO A 49 -3.43 -4.45 3.58
N MET A 50 -2.98 -3.20 3.66
CA MET A 50 -3.74 -2.04 3.20
C MET A 50 -3.91 -2.00 1.67
N ALA A 51 -3.10 -2.73 0.91
CA ALA A 51 -3.23 -2.84 -0.55
C ALA A 51 -4.27 -3.87 -1.02
N ALA A 52 -4.84 -4.63 -0.09
CA ALA A 52 -5.77 -5.72 -0.39
C ALA A 52 -7.00 -5.24 -1.18
N GLU A 53 -7.43 -6.02 -2.17
CA GLU A 53 -8.64 -5.73 -2.95
C GLU A 53 -9.94 -6.02 -2.20
N ASN A 54 -9.87 -6.73 -1.07
CA ASN A 54 -11.01 -7.11 -0.23
C ASN A 54 -10.88 -6.54 1.20
N LEU A 55 -10.51 -5.28 1.31
CA LEU A 55 -10.27 -4.60 2.58
C LEU A 55 -11.57 -4.48 3.39
N LEU A 56 -11.55 -4.96 4.64
CA LEU A 56 -12.67 -4.85 5.61
C LEU A 56 -14.01 -5.42 5.10
N GLY A 57 -13.99 -6.32 4.12
CA GLY A 57 -15.20 -6.85 3.50
C GLY A 57 -15.94 -5.85 2.60
N LEU A 58 -15.34 -4.71 2.29
CA LEU A 58 -15.91 -3.70 1.40
C LEU A 58 -15.74 -4.12 -0.07
N THR A 59 -16.63 -3.62 -0.93
CA THR A 59 -16.57 -3.89 -2.37
C THR A 59 -15.61 -2.91 -3.05
N LEU A 60 -14.58 -3.44 -3.72
CA LEU A 60 -13.67 -2.64 -4.54
C LEU A 60 -14.40 -2.10 -5.78
N LYS A 61 -14.34 -0.77 -5.94
CA LYS A 61 -14.89 -0.03 -7.08
C LYS A 61 -13.81 0.27 -8.11
N GLU A 62 -12.63 0.66 -7.64
CA GLU A 62 -11.50 1.03 -8.50
C GLU A 62 -10.19 0.65 -7.81
N GLY A 63 -9.27 0.05 -8.55
CA GLY A 63 -7.89 -0.21 -8.12
C GLY A 63 -6.92 0.27 -9.19
N SER A 64 -5.86 0.97 -8.78
CA SER A 64 -4.77 1.34 -9.67
C SER A 64 -3.41 1.08 -9.03
N GLU A 65 -2.45 0.70 -9.87
CA GLU A 65 -1.08 0.41 -9.50
C GLU A 65 -0.17 1.08 -10.51
N SER A 66 0.77 1.88 -10.04
CA SER A 66 1.76 2.55 -10.88
C SER A 66 3.13 2.43 -10.24
N GLY A 67 4.12 2.09 -11.05
CA GLY A 67 5.53 2.17 -10.69
C GLY A 67 6.07 3.60 -10.74
N TYR A 68 7.33 3.74 -10.33
CA TYR A 68 8.07 4.99 -10.39
C TYR A 68 8.26 5.43 -11.85
N ARG A 69 8.07 6.71 -12.12
CA ARG A 69 8.41 7.34 -13.41
C ARG A 69 9.10 8.67 -13.15
N ARG A 70 10.08 8.99 -14.00
CA ARG A 70 10.76 10.29 -13.99
C ARG A 70 10.46 11.05 -15.29
N PRO A 71 9.23 11.59 -15.44
CA PRO A 71 8.97 12.51 -16.55
C PRO A 71 9.85 13.77 -16.40
N LEU A 72 9.97 14.56 -17.47
CA LEU A 72 10.61 15.89 -17.44
C LEU A 72 9.85 16.82 -16.46
N GLY A 73 10.16 16.74 -15.16
CA GLY A 73 9.40 17.40 -14.12
C GLY A 73 9.53 16.72 -12.75
N LYS A 74 8.41 16.62 -12.02
CA LYS A 74 8.36 15.95 -10.72
C LYS A 74 8.29 14.43 -10.91
N PRO A 75 9.02 13.64 -10.10
CA PRO A 75 8.90 12.19 -10.14
C PRO A 75 7.47 11.77 -9.78
N GLU A 76 6.95 10.83 -10.53
CA GLU A 76 5.76 10.07 -10.17
C GLU A 76 6.26 8.86 -9.38
N PHE A 77 5.93 8.82 -8.10
CA PHE A 77 6.35 7.74 -7.21
C PHE A 77 5.52 6.49 -7.42
N THR A 78 6.09 5.34 -7.04
CA THR A 78 5.36 4.08 -6.97
C THR A 78 4.15 4.25 -6.05
N GLU A 79 2.97 3.89 -6.56
CA GLU A 79 1.68 4.11 -5.91
C GLU A 79 0.74 2.92 -6.10
N VAL A 80 0.02 2.57 -5.03
CA VAL A 80 -1.13 1.67 -5.04
C VAL A 80 -2.33 2.44 -4.51
N ARG A 81 -3.40 2.51 -5.30
CA ARG A 81 -4.67 3.12 -4.91
C ARG A 81 -5.78 2.07 -4.93
N ARG A 82 -6.63 2.10 -3.93
CA ARG A 82 -7.84 1.28 -3.81
C ARG A 82 -9.01 2.18 -3.40
N VAL A 83 -10.14 2.02 -4.06
CA VAL A 83 -11.37 2.75 -3.79
C VAL A 83 -12.46 1.74 -3.52
N PHE A 84 -13.06 1.82 -2.34
CA PHE A 84 -14.12 0.92 -1.90
C PHE A 84 -15.41 1.70 -1.77
N SER A 85 -16.50 1.09 -2.22
CA SER A 85 -17.83 1.62 -1.97
C SER A 85 -18.22 1.33 -0.52
N LEU A 86 -18.71 2.35 0.19
CA LEU A 86 -19.24 2.18 1.55
C LEU A 86 -20.68 1.62 1.55
N GLY A 87 -21.42 1.81 0.45
CA GLY A 87 -22.84 1.47 0.41
C GLY A 87 -23.63 2.25 1.46
N ASP A 88 -24.33 1.52 2.34
CA ASP A 88 -25.10 2.08 3.46
C ASP A 88 -24.33 2.04 4.79
N ASP A 89 -23.07 1.59 4.80
CA ASP A 89 -22.27 1.50 6.03
C ASP A 89 -21.99 2.90 6.62
N ASP A 90 -21.91 2.97 7.95
CA ASP A 90 -21.58 4.22 8.64
C ASP A 90 -20.16 4.68 8.28
N ARG A 91 -20.06 5.89 7.69
CA ARG A 91 -18.80 6.46 7.22
C ARG A 91 -17.75 6.57 8.32
N GLN A 92 -18.16 6.98 9.52
CA GLN A 92 -17.25 7.18 10.64
C GLN A 92 -16.75 5.83 11.16
N GLU A 93 -17.64 4.86 11.34
CA GLU A 93 -17.29 3.50 11.75
C GLU A 93 -16.32 2.85 10.76
N VAL A 94 -16.60 2.92 9.46
CA VAL A 94 -15.72 2.34 8.44
C VAL A 94 -14.35 3.03 8.44
N PHE A 95 -14.32 4.35 8.57
CA PHE A 95 -13.08 5.12 8.67
C PHE A 95 -12.25 4.69 9.88
N ASP A 96 -12.87 4.61 11.06
CA ASP A 96 -12.18 4.25 12.30
C ASP A 96 -11.65 2.81 12.24
N ARG A 97 -12.41 1.87 11.66
CA ARG A 97 -11.95 0.50 11.40
C ARG A 97 -10.76 0.46 10.45
N ALA A 98 -10.78 1.25 9.36
CA ALA A 98 -9.68 1.32 8.41
C ALA A 98 -8.40 1.91 9.04
N VAL A 99 -8.55 2.95 9.86
CA VAL A 99 -7.42 3.54 10.60
C VAL A 99 -6.87 2.56 11.63
N ALA A 100 -7.72 1.86 12.38
CA ALA A 100 -7.29 0.83 13.32
C ALA A 100 -6.52 -0.28 12.61
N PHE A 101 -7.04 -0.78 11.49
CA PHE A 101 -6.38 -1.81 10.68
C PHE A 101 -5.04 -1.34 10.09
N ALA A 102 -4.93 -0.08 9.67
CA ALA A 102 -3.66 0.49 9.23
C ALA A 102 -2.62 0.50 10.36
N LYS A 103 -3.02 0.92 11.57
CA LYS A 103 -2.14 0.90 12.75
C LYS A 103 -1.69 -0.51 13.11
N GLU A 104 -2.60 -1.49 13.08
CA GLU A 104 -2.29 -2.91 13.30
C GLU A 104 -1.32 -3.46 12.24
N SER A 105 -1.45 -3.00 11.00
CA SER A 105 -0.54 -3.30 9.90
C SER A 105 0.82 -2.60 10.03
N GLY A 106 1.06 -1.85 11.11
CA GLY A 106 2.34 -1.24 11.46
C GLY A 106 2.54 0.17 10.92
N TRP A 107 1.50 0.82 10.37
CA TRP A 107 1.57 2.21 9.94
C TRP A 107 1.51 3.16 11.15
N LYS A 108 2.41 4.15 11.19
CA LYS A 108 2.53 5.08 12.32
C LYS A 108 2.28 6.50 11.89
N LYS A 109 1.53 7.27 12.67
CA LYS A 109 1.37 8.71 12.47
C LYS A 109 2.15 9.44 13.55
N GLU A 110 3.08 10.31 13.17
CA GLU A 110 3.93 11.04 14.13
C GLU A 110 3.11 11.93 15.06
N PHE A 111 1.95 12.44 14.59
CA PHE A 111 1.06 13.28 15.38
C PHE A 111 -0.39 12.83 15.26
N GLU A 112 -0.94 12.28 16.36
CA GLU A 112 -2.37 12.03 16.51
C GLU A 112 -3.08 13.34 16.92
N SER A 113 -3.41 14.17 15.93
CA SER A 113 -4.21 15.38 16.14
C SER A 113 -5.69 15.05 16.28
N GLY A 114 -6.22 14.89 17.50
CA GLY A 114 -7.66 14.89 17.78
C GLY A 114 -8.51 13.96 16.89
N LEU A 115 -9.81 14.26 16.78
CA LEU A 115 -10.65 13.61 15.77
C LEU A 115 -10.13 13.99 14.38
N PRO A 116 -9.97 13.04 13.45
CA PRO A 116 -9.48 13.30 12.10
C PRO A 116 -10.39 14.34 11.43
N LEU A 117 -9.82 15.52 11.15
CA LEU A 117 -10.52 16.55 10.40
C LEU A 117 -10.78 16.00 8.98
N ASN A 118 -12.03 16.06 8.55
CA ASN A 118 -12.50 15.69 7.20
C ASN A 118 -12.26 14.21 6.82
N MET A 119 -12.30 13.28 7.79
CA MET A 119 -12.11 11.84 7.53
C MET A 119 -10.83 11.54 6.74
N VAL A 120 -9.71 12.16 7.14
CA VAL A 120 -8.38 11.92 6.54
C VAL A 120 -7.40 11.46 7.61
N TRP A 121 -6.69 10.37 7.33
CA TRP A 121 -5.60 9.87 8.15
C TRP A 121 -4.42 9.48 7.25
N ASN A 122 -3.22 9.88 7.64
CA ASN A 122 -1.99 9.52 6.93
C ASN A 122 -1.03 8.87 7.92
N GLY A 123 -0.62 7.64 7.63
CA GLY A 123 0.41 6.90 8.34
C GLY A 123 1.67 6.79 7.50
N GLN A 124 2.79 6.53 8.15
CA GLN A 124 4.10 6.39 7.53
C GLN A 124 4.80 5.12 8.05
N LYS A 125 5.62 4.54 7.18
CA LYS A 125 6.59 3.51 7.51
C LYS A 125 7.96 3.96 6.99
N ASN A 126 9.01 3.58 7.72
CA ASN A 126 10.39 3.83 7.30
C ASN A 126 11.01 2.50 6.88
N ASN A 127 11.95 2.55 5.93
CA ASN A 127 12.65 1.40 5.32
C ASN A 127 11.74 0.40 4.58
N PRO A 128 11.30 0.72 3.35
CA PRO A 128 11.48 2.00 2.66
C PRO A 128 10.50 3.06 3.16
N ARG A 129 10.77 4.33 2.85
CA ARG A 129 9.91 5.44 3.26
C ARG A 129 8.59 5.38 2.51
N CYS A 130 7.56 4.91 3.19
CA CYS A 130 6.23 4.75 2.64
C CYS A 130 5.20 5.62 3.37
N GLU A 131 4.14 5.99 2.67
CA GLU A 131 2.95 6.63 3.25
C GLU A 131 1.71 5.81 2.92
N CYS A 132 0.80 5.73 3.88
CA CYS A 132 -0.54 5.19 3.75
C CYS A 132 -1.55 6.28 4.08
N GLY A 133 -2.24 6.77 3.05
CA GLY A 133 -3.40 7.63 3.19
C GLY A 133 -4.68 6.79 3.26
N VAL A 134 -5.48 7.03 4.29
CA VAL A 134 -6.84 6.53 4.46
C VAL A 134 -7.75 7.75 4.48
N PHE A 135 -8.68 7.85 3.53
CA PHE A 135 -9.61 8.98 3.52
C PHE A 135 -10.96 8.61 2.92
N ILE A 136 -12.01 9.26 3.43
CA ILE A 136 -13.34 9.23 2.82
C ILE A 136 -13.60 10.62 2.26
N SER A 137 -13.99 10.69 0.99
CA SER A 137 -14.35 11.97 0.39
C SER A 137 -15.66 12.49 0.98
N ASP A 138 -15.78 13.80 1.19
CA ASP A 138 -17.01 14.47 1.65
C ASP A 138 -18.09 14.59 0.57
N ASN A 139 -17.94 13.90 -0.55
CA ASN A 139 -18.92 13.88 -1.62
C ASN A 139 -20.01 12.82 -1.39
N ASP A 140 -21.08 12.90 -2.19
CA ASP A 140 -22.25 12.03 -2.09
C ASP A 140 -21.97 10.56 -2.39
N THR A 141 -20.80 10.23 -2.94
CA THR A 141 -20.45 8.85 -3.33
C THR A 141 -20.03 7.97 -2.16
N ALA A 142 -19.69 8.56 -1.00
CA ALA A 142 -19.28 7.82 0.20
C ALA A 142 -18.32 6.67 -0.14
N ASP A 143 -17.14 7.00 -0.68
CA ASP A 143 -16.12 6.03 -1.04
C ASP A 143 -14.96 6.10 -0.03
N LEU A 144 -14.49 4.94 0.44
CA LEU A 144 -13.24 4.82 1.19
C LEU A 144 -12.08 4.71 0.20
N MET A 145 -11.11 5.59 0.32
CA MET A 145 -9.91 5.59 -0.52
C MET A 145 -8.68 5.26 0.32
N ILE A 146 -7.95 4.25 -0.14
CA ILE A 146 -6.63 3.89 0.37
C ILE A 146 -5.59 4.24 -0.68
N ARG A 147 -4.54 4.93 -0.27
CA ARG A 147 -3.43 5.32 -1.13
C ARG A 147 -2.11 5.01 -0.45
N LEU A 148 -1.36 4.06 -1.00
CA LEU A 148 -0.02 3.72 -0.56
C LEU A 148 1.00 4.28 -1.54
N ARG A 149 2.10 4.84 -1.03
CA ARG A 149 3.20 5.34 -1.87
C ARG A 149 4.56 5.03 -1.29
N VAL A 150 5.53 4.77 -2.16
CA VAL A 150 6.96 4.69 -1.81
C VAL A 150 7.65 5.97 -2.26
N PHE A 151 8.35 6.66 -1.36
CA PHE A 151 9.04 7.91 -1.67
C PHE A 151 10.53 7.76 -1.95
N ASP A 152 11.07 6.56 -1.75
CA ASP A 152 12.45 6.26 -2.09
C ASP A 152 12.53 6.01 -3.60
N GLU A 153 13.54 6.56 -4.27
CA GLU A 153 13.79 6.24 -5.68
C GLU A 153 14.37 4.82 -5.80
N PRO A 154 14.00 4.05 -6.84
CA PRO A 154 14.48 2.68 -7.05
C PRO A 154 15.99 2.58 -7.28
#